data_AF-A0A369KQP0-F1
#
_entry.id   AF-A0A369KQP0-F1
#
_cell.length_a   1.000
_cell.length_b   1.000
_cell.length_c   1.000
_cell.angle_alpha   90.00
_cell.angle_beta   90.00
_cell.angle_gamma   90.00
#
_symmetry.space_group_name_H-M   'P 1'
#
loop_
_entity.id
_entity.type
_entity.pdbx_description
1 polymer ?
#
loop_
_entity_poly.entity_id
_entity_poly.type
_entity_poly.pdbx_seq_one_letter_code
_entity_poly.pdbx_strand_id
1 'polypeptide(L)'
;MDKKIISFFNKLETIHGLDETTPFFSKNSAVLVPIFCPYEDWFNDQINLLEWRVLFTVRAKHLRLHGGEVSFPGGKVLPNEKPLIAAIRESEEEISLNKKDIVTTFKLNDSFARSGFRIKPYCALLYENVEFFCNESEVSCYFLLSFKELLNIPCWSEERKIMKITREVWHFPIFIKEIGELDIWGATGNILKDLLIRINHFIK
;
A
#
# COMPACT_ATOMS: atom_id res chain seq x y z
N MET A 1 -12.30 16.39 16.89
CA MET A 1 -12.31 14.92 16.94
C MET A 1 -11.25 14.35 16.02
N ASP A 2 -11.29 14.68 14.73
CA ASP A 2 -10.38 14.16 13.70
C ASP A 2 -8.89 14.35 14.00
N LYS A 3 -8.55 15.44 14.71
CA LYS A 3 -7.16 15.75 15.10
C LYS A 3 -6.46 14.61 15.84
N LYS A 4 -7.17 13.80 16.64
CA LYS A 4 -6.58 12.68 17.38
C LYS A 4 -6.17 11.55 16.42
N ILE A 5 -7.08 11.13 15.55
CA ILE A 5 -6.83 10.08 14.55
C ILE A 5 -5.76 10.53 13.56
N ILE A 6 -5.84 11.78 13.06
CA ILE A 6 -4.82 12.35 12.17
C ILE A 6 -3.45 12.42 12.86
N SER A 7 -3.41 12.87 14.11
CA SER A 7 -2.17 12.93 14.90
C SER A 7 -1.59 11.54 15.12
N PHE A 8 -2.42 10.55 15.47
CA PHE A 8 -2.00 9.17 15.61
C PHE A 8 -1.46 8.62 14.29
N PHE A 9 -2.19 8.78 13.19
CA PHE A 9 -1.79 8.30 11.87
C PHE A 9 -0.45 8.88 11.44
N ASN A 10 -0.23 10.19 11.64
CA ASN A 10 1.02 10.84 11.27
C ASN A 10 2.20 10.40 12.16
N LYS A 11 1.96 9.88 13.38
CA LYS A 11 3.05 9.29 14.21
C LYS A 11 3.64 8.04 13.57
N LEU A 12 2.89 7.31 12.74
CA LEU A 12 3.40 6.13 12.02
C LEU A 12 4.60 6.51 11.13
N GLU A 13 4.66 7.73 10.60
CA GLU A 13 5.78 8.23 9.80
C GLU A 13 7.10 8.25 10.58
N THR A 14 7.03 8.50 11.89
CA THR A 14 8.22 8.63 12.76
C THR A 14 8.80 7.30 13.20
N ILE A 15 8.08 6.19 13.00
CA ILE A 15 8.55 4.86 13.38
C ILE A 15 9.45 4.32 12.27
N HIS A 16 10.60 3.76 12.65
CA HIS A 16 11.49 3.13 11.69
C HIS A 16 10.81 1.91 11.04
N GLY A 17 10.74 1.91 9.71
CA GLY A 17 10.14 0.84 8.92
C GLY A 17 11.13 -0.26 8.53
N LEU A 18 10.92 -0.84 7.35
CA LEU A 18 11.83 -1.83 6.74
C LEU A 18 13.04 -1.09 6.18
N ASP A 19 14.24 -1.53 6.55
CA ASP A 19 15.48 -1.00 5.97
C ASP A 19 15.76 -1.72 4.64
N GLU A 20 15.63 -1.01 3.54
CA GLU A 20 15.99 -1.50 2.21
C GLU A 20 17.09 -0.66 1.61
N THR A 21 18.19 -1.31 1.20
CA THR A 21 19.17 -0.65 0.33
C THR A 21 18.54 -0.40 -1.04
N THR A 22 17.98 0.80 -1.22
CA THR A 22 17.32 1.19 -2.46
C THR A 22 18.33 1.77 -3.45
N PRO A 23 18.54 1.13 -4.62
CA PRO A 23 19.47 1.61 -5.63
C PRO A 23 19.04 2.97 -6.17
N PHE A 24 19.98 3.71 -6.75
CA PHE A 24 19.60 4.89 -7.55
C PHE A 24 18.93 4.44 -8.85
N PHE A 25 17.72 4.93 -9.08
CA PHE A 25 16.99 4.74 -10.33
C PHE A 25 16.58 6.10 -10.88
N SER A 26 16.76 6.31 -12.19
CA SER A 26 16.32 7.54 -12.87
C SER A 26 14.81 7.59 -13.06
N LYS A 27 14.15 6.43 -13.08
CA LYS A 27 12.70 6.30 -13.21
C LYS A 27 12.06 6.22 -11.82
N ASN A 28 11.01 7.03 -11.62
CA ASN A 28 10.26 7.08 -10.38
C ASN A 28 8.81 6.63 -10.64
N SER A 29 8.27 5.88 -9.70
CA SER A 29 6.85 5.59 -9.57
C SER A 29 6.40 5.96 -8.16
N ALA A 30 5.10 6.12 -7.96
CA ALA A 30 4.52 6.36 -6.66
C ALA A 30 3.25 5.55 -6.52
N VAL A 31 3.00 5.07 -5.31
CA VAL A 31 1.81 4.28 -4.99
C VAL A 31 1.13 4.86 -3.77
N LEU A 32 -0.19 4.74 -3.73
CA LEU A 32 -0.99 5.08 -2.57
C LEU A 32 -1.33 3.78 -1.82
N VAL A 33 -1.15 3.76 -0.51
CA VAL A 33 -1.55 2.67 0.38
C VAL A 33 -2.80 3.14 1.12
N PRO A 34 -4.02 2.83 0.64
CA PRO A 34 -5.24 3.36 1.23
C PRO A 34 -5.59 2.61 2.50
N ILE A 35 -5.78 3.34 3.60
CA ILE A 35 -6.01 2.80 4.94
C ILE A 35 -7.32 3.40 5.49
N PHE A 36 -8.25 2.52 5.88
CA PHE A 36 -9.57 2.89 6.36
C PHE A 36 -9.58 2.85 7.88
N CYS A 37 -9.94 3.97 8.49
CA CYS A 37 -10.27 4.04 9.90
C CYS A 37 -11.77 3.75 10.08
N PRO A 38 -12.15 2.71 10.85
CA PRO A 38 -13.55 2.42 11.18
C PRO A 38 -14.26 3.65 11.72
N TYR A 39 -15.56 3.78 11.43
CA TYR A 39 -16.34 4.93 11.85
C TYR A 39 -16.22 5.18 13.37
N GLU A 40 -16.27 4.14 14.18
CA GLU A 40 -16.26 4.22 15.65
C GLU A 40 -14.99 4.88 16.20
N ASP A 41 -13.83 4.63 15.59
CA ASP A 41 -12.54 5.15 16.06
C ASP A 41 -12.46 6.68 15.95
N TRP A 42 -13.23 7.30 15.04
CA TRP A 42 -13.30 8.77 14.92
C TRP A 42 -13.96 9.44 16.13
N PHE A 43 -14.81 8.72 16.86
CA PHE A 43 -15.61 9.21 17.98
C PHE A 43 -15.16 8.64 19.33
N ASN A 44 -14.43 7.51 19.32
CA ASN A 44 -14.02 6.81 20.52
C ASN A 44 -12.73 7.34 21.15
N ASP A 45 -12.63 7.16 22.48
CA ASP A 45 -11.44 7.48 23.25
C ASP A 45 -10.30 6.47 23.06
N GLN A 46 -10.59 5.27 22.54
CA GLN A 46 -9.58 4.25 22.22
C GLN A 46 -9.59 3.99 20.71
N ILE A 47 -8.39 3.81 20.14
CA ILE A 47 -8.19 3.49 18.73
C ILE A 47 -8.01 1.97 18.65
N ASN A 48 -8.88 1.29 17.91
CA ASN A 48 -8.73 -0.13 17.62
C ASN A 48 -8.02 -0.32 16.28
N LEU A 49 -6.70 -0.07 16.28
CA LEU A 49 -5.87 -0.13 15.08
C LEU A 49 -5.97 -1.48 14.34
N LEU A 50 -6.22 -2.57 15.06
CA LEU A 50 -6.32 -3.91 14.46
C LEU A 50 -7.48 -4.05 13.46
N GLU A 51 -8.54 -3.25 13.62
CA GLU A 51 -9.72 -3.27 12.74
C GLU A 51 -9.59 -2.31 11.54
N TRP A 52 -8.52 -1.51 11.49
CA TRP A 52 -8.27 -0.67 10.32
C TRP A 52 -7.88 -1.53 9.14
N ARG A 53 -8.37 -1.16 7.96
CA ARG A 53 -8.25 -1.98 6.75
C ARG A 53 -7.33 -1.33 5.73
N VAL A 54 -6.61 -2.14 4.97
CA VAL A 54 -5.76 -1.71 3.85
C VAL A 54 -6.36 -2.21 2.54
N LEU A 55 -6.45 -1.34 1.54
CA LEU A 55 -6.91 -1.71 0.19
C LEU A 55 -5.76 -2.18 -0.68
N PHE A 56 -6.02 -3.27 -1.40
CA PHE A 56 -5.15 -3.81 -2.43
C PHE A 56 -5.93 -3.93 -3.74
N THR A 57 -5.23 -3.79 -4.86
CA THR A 57 -5.76 -4.02 -6.20
C THR A 57 -5.15 -5.28 -6.80
N VAL A 58 -5.91 -5.96 -7.67
CA VAL A 58 -5.40 -7.06 -8.50
C VAL A 58 -5.35 -6.57 -9.94
N ARG A 59 -4.13 -6.49 -10.48
CA ARG A 59 -3.89 -6.01 -11.84
C ARG A 59 -4.60 -6.89 -12.87
N ALA A 60 -5.19 -6.29 -13.89
CA ALA A 60 -5.90 -7.03 -14.92
C ALA A 60 -4.98 -8.03 -15.64
N LYS A 61 -5.46 -9.27 -15.83
CA LYS A 61 -4.65 -10.39 -16.34
C LYS A 61 -4.07 -10.17 -17.74
N HIS A 62 -4.71 -9.33 -18.55
CA HIS A 62 -4.30 -9.04 -19.92
C HIS A 62 -3.14 -8.04 -20.01
N LEU A 63 -2.74 -7.41 -18.90
CA LEU A 63 -1.64 -6.45 -18.89
C LEU A 63 -0.30 -7.15 -19.17
N ARG A 64 0.47 -6.56 -20.08
CA ARG A 64 1.79 -7.07 -20.51
C ARG A 64 2.78 -7.23 -19.35
N LEU A 65 2.69 -6.37 -18.35
CA LEU A 65 3.54 -6.37 -17.17
C LEU A 65 2.68 -6.58 -15.92
N HIS A 66 3.07 -7.57 -15.11
CA HIS A 66 2.50 -7.82 -13.78
C HIS A 66 1.00 -8.16 -13.78
N GLY A 67 0.45 -8.71 -14.89
CA GLY A 67 -0.95 -9.11 -14.95
C GLY A 67 -1.29 -10.16 -13.89
N GLY A 68 -2.36 -9.92 -13.12
CA GLY A 68 -2.79 -10.79 -12.02
C GLY A 68 -2.01 -10.62 -10.72
N GLU A 69 -0.96 -9.79 -10.66
CA GLU A 69 -0.23 -9.52 -9.43
C GLU A 69 -1.03 -8.56 -8.51
N VAL A 70 -0.87 -8.73 -7.19
CA VAL A 70 -1.42 -7.81 -6.18
C VAL A 70 -0.56 -6.55 -6.12
N SER A 71 -1.20 -5.38 -6.14
CA SER A 71 -0.54 -4.08 -6.08
C SER A 71 -1.27 -3.11 -5.16
N PHE A 72 -0.56 -2.05 -4.80
CA PHE A 72 -1.19 -0.81 -4.38
C PHE A 72 -1.51 0.04 -5.62
N PRO A 73 -2.60 0.82 -5.62
CA PRO A 73 -2.89 1.70 -6.73
C PRO A 73 -1.78 2.72 -6.94
N GLY A 74 -1.41 2.98 -8.18
CA GLY A 74 -0.28 3.84 -8.48
C GLY A 74 0.46 3.51 -9.76
N GLY A 75 1.35 4.42 -10.13
CA GLY A 75 2.02 4.33 -11.41
C GLY A 75 3.20 5.28 -11.54
N LYS A 76 3.51 5.60 -12.80
CA LYS A 76 4.73 6.35 -13.14
C LYS A 76 4.58 7.82 -12.74
N VAL A 77 5.63 8.38 -12.16
CA VAL A 77 5.71 9.83 -11.96
C VAL A 77 6.04 10.51 -13.28
N LEU A 78 5.17 11.42 -13.74
CA LEU A 78 5.36 12.19 -14.96
C LEU A 78 6.42 13.30 -14.78
N PRO A 79 7.01 13.82 -15.88
CA PRO A 79 7.88 14.98 -15.80
C PRO A 79 7.20 16.16 -15.09
N ASN A 80 7.90 16.78 -14.13
CA ASN A 80 7.41 17.89 -13.29
C ASN A 80 6.26 17.55 -12.33
N GLU A 81 5.90 16.27 -12.19
CA GLU A 81 4.89 15.81 -11.24
C GLU A 81 5.51 15.49 -9.87
N LYS A 82 4.85 15.92 -8.79
CA LYS A 82 5.24 15.50 -7.44
C LYS A 82 4.81 14.04 -7.24
N PRO A 83 5.62 13.17 -6.62
CA PRO A 83 5.28 11.76 -6.46
C PRO A 83 3.92 11.48 -5.80
N LEU A 84 3.56 12.23 -4.75
CA LEU A 84 2.25 12.09 -4.12
C LEU A 84 1.10 12.43 -5.10
N ILE A 85 1.29 13.42 -5.97
CA ILE A 85 0.28 13.78 -6.98
C ILE A 85 0.13 12.66 -8.00
N ALA A 86 1.24 12.02 -8.41
CA ALA A 86 1.20 10.85 -9.28
C ALA A 86 0.41 9.70 -8.63
N ALA A 87 0.69 9.37 -7.36
CA ALA A 87 -0.02 8.31 -6.65
C ALA A 87 -1.54 8.58 -6.56
N ILE A 88 -1.93 9.83 -6.30
CA ILE A 88 -3.35 10.23 -6.24
C ILE A 88 -4.01 10.13 -7.62
N ARG A 89 -3.37 10.69 -8.66
CA ARG A 89 -3.89 10.65 -10.03
C ARG A 89 -4.12 9.22 -10.51
N GLU A 90 -3.12 8.36 -10.32
CA GLU A 90 -3.21 6.95 -10.73
C GLU A 90 -4.27 6.21 -9.90
N SER A 91 -4.44 6.53 -8.60
CA SER A 91 -5.52 5.95 -7.79
C SER A 91 -6.92 6.40 -8.25
N GLU A 92 -7.05 7.63 -8.74
CA GLU A 92 -8.27 8.13 -9.36
C GLU A 92 -8.56 7.38 -10.67
N GLU A 93 -7.54 7.18 -11.53
CA GLU A 93 -7.65 6.46 -12.80
C GLU A 93 -7.96 4.96 -12.63
N GLU A 94 -7.34 4.29 -11.64
CA GLU A 94 -7.43 2.84 -11.45
C GLU A 94 -8.66 2.41 -10.63
N ILE A 95 -9.03 3.18 -9.60
CA ILE A 95 -10.08 2.79 -8.62
C ILE A 95 -11.05 3.91 -8.26
N SER A 96 -11.03 5.06 -8.96
CA SER A 96 -11.88 6.22 -8.69
C SER A 96 -11.73 6.83 -7.30
N LEU A 97 -10.57 6.63 -6.65
CA LEU A 97 -10.27 7.24 -5.35
C LEU A 97 -9.91 8.72 -5.53
N ASN A 98 -10.81 9.62 -5.15
CA ASN A 98 -10.60 11.04 -5.36
C ASN A 98 -9.74 11.64 -4.25
N LYS A 99 -9.00 12.70 -4.59
CA LYS A 99 -8.22 13.48 -3.61
C LYS A 99 -9.04 13.96 -2.40
N LYS A 100 -10.32 14.30 -2.60
CA LYS A 100 -11.21 14.79 -1.54
C LYS A 100 -11.53 13.72 -0.47
N ASP A 101 -11.37 12.45 -0.82
CA ASP A 101 -11.66 11.32 0.08
C ASP A 101 -10.47 11.02 1.01
N ILE A 102 -9.31 11.63 0.74
CA ILE A 102 -8.07 11.48 1.51
C ILE A 102 -8.02 12.52 2.63
N VAL A 103 -8.00 12.05 3.88
CA VAL A 103 -7.95 12.90 5.09
C VAL A 103 -6.54 13.44 5.32
N THR A 104 -5.54 12.56 5.27
CA THR A 104 -4.12 12.91 5.44
C THR A 104 -3.25 11.81 4.83
N THR A 105 -1.99 12.12 4.58
CA THR A 105 -1.01 11.15 4.06
C THR A 105 0.31 11.25 4.79
N PHE A 106 1.01 10.13 4.90
CA PHE A 106 2.43 10.11 5.26
C PHE A 106 3.22 9.19 4.32
N LYS A 107 4.55 9.34 4.29
CA LYS A 107 5.40 8.57 3.38
C LYS A 107 6.08 7.41 4.10
N LEU A 108 6.10 6.23 3.47
CA LEU A 108 6.94 5.10 3.91
C LEU A 108 8.36 5.20 3.33
N ASN A 109 9.22 4.25 3.68
CA ASN A 109 10.53 4.15 3.04
C ASN A 109 10.37 3.85 1.55
N ASP A 110 11.29 4.38 0.73
CA ASP A 110 11.29 4.09 -0.71
C ASP A 110 11.54 2.59 -0.93
N SER A 111 10.89 2.04 -1.94
CA SER A 111 11.15 0.69 -2.41
C SER A 111 11.49 0.70 -3.91
N PHE A 112 11.58 -0.47 -4.55
CA PHE A 112 11.83 -0.54 -5.98
C PHE A 112 11.19 -1.74 -6.67
N ALA A 113 10.86 -1.57 -7.95
CA ALA A 113 10.33 -2.62 -8.80
C ALA A 113 11.44 -3.34 -9.56
N ARG A 114 11.21 -4.62 -9.91
CA ARG A 114 12.09 -5.37 -10.83
C ARG A 114 12.24 -4.72 -12.22
N SER A 115 11.31 -3.85 -12.59
CA SER A 115 11.32 -3.06 -13.83
C SER A 115 12.26 -1.84 -13.79
N GLY A 116 12.97 -1.62 -12.67
CA GLY A 116 13.96 -0.54 -12.52
C GLY A 116 13.36 0.81 -12.15
N PHE A 117 12.22 0.81 -11.47
CA PHE A 117 11.60 2.02 -10.91
C PHE A 117 11.88 2.11 -9.41
N ARG A 118 12.23 3.30 -8.93
CA ARG A 118 12.14 3.63 -7.50
C ARG A 118 10.69 3.96 -7.18
N ILE A 119 10.10 3.21 -6.27
CA ILE A 119 8.71 3.37 -5.82
C ILE A 119 8.69 4.23 -4.56
N LYS A 120 7.82 5.24 -4.55
CA LYS A 120 7.57 6.13 -3.41
C LYS A 120 6.19 5.83 -2.82
N PRO A 121 6.09 5.10 -1.69
CA PRO A 121 4.81 4.71 -1.13
C PRO A 121 4.27 5.80 -0.20
N TYR A 122 2.99 6.13 -0.35
CA TYR A 122 2.27 7.08 0.50
C TYR A 122 1.07 6.39 1.14
N CYS A 123 1.08 6.27 2.47
CA CYS A 123 -0.10 5.84 3.21
C CYS A 123 -1.13 6.97 3.22
N ALA A 124 -2.38 6.65 2.89
CA ALA A 124 -3.48 7.60 2.85
C ALA A 124 -4.58 7.17 3.81
N LEU A 125 -4.92 8.03 4.76
CA LEU A 125 -6.03 7.80 5.68
C LEU A 125 -7.35 8.17 5.00
N LEU A 126 -8.28 7.23 4.99
CA LEU A 126 -9.62 7.36 4.42
C LEU A 126 -10.70 7.14 5.50
N TYR A 127 -11.88 7.70 5.25
CA TYR A 127 -13.10 7.31 5.95
C TYR A 127 -13.60 5.94 5.45
N GLU A 128 -14.38 5.25 6.27
CA GLU A 128 -14.86 3.89 5.97
C GLU A 128 -15.83 3.80 4.78
N ASN A 129 -16.54 4.89 4.45
CA ASN A 129 -17.63 4.91 3.47
C ASN A 129 -17.19 5.35 2.06
N VAL A 130 -15.89 5.31 1.75
CA VAL A 130 -15.40 5.63 0.41
C VAL A 130 -15.77 4.49 -0.55
N GLU A 131 -16.41 4.83 -1.67
CA GLU A 131 -16.75 3.89 -2.73
C GLU A 131 -15.64 3.84 -3.80
N PHE A 132 -15.40 2.66 -4.37
CA PHE A 132 -14.38 2.42 -5.38
C PHE A 132 -14.99 1.82 -6.64
N PHE A 133 -14.48 2.25 -7.79
CA PHE A 133 -14.85 1.69 -9.08
C PHE A 133 -13.57 1.35 -9.85
N CYS A 134 -13.34 0.07 -10.09
CA CYS A 134 -12.20 -0.39 -10.86
C CYS A 134 -12.33 0.03 -12.32
N ASN A 135 -11.28 0.62 -12.86
CA ASN A 135 -11.07 0.65 -14.30
C ASN A 135 -10.63 -0.74 -14.77
N GLU A 136 -11.55 -1.50 -15.36
CA GLU A 136 -11.33 -2.89 -15.79
C GLU A 136 -10.18 -3.08 -16.79
N SER A 137 -9.77 -2.00 -17.48
CA SER A 137 -8.59 -2.04 -18.37
C SER A 137 -7.28 -2.19 -17.60
N GLU A 138 -7.25 -1.84 -16.31
CA GLU A 138 -6.02 -1.87 -15.48
C GLU A 138 -6.17 -2.73 -14.23
N VAL A 139 -7.34 -2.70 -13.59
CA VAL A 139 -7.63 -3.38 -12.33
C VAL A 139 -8.80 -4.32 -12.52
N SER A 140 -8.57 -5.61 -12.25
CA SER A 140 -9.63 -6.62 -12.32
C SER A 140 -10.58 -6.59 -11.12
N CYS A 141 -10.04 -6.32 -9.93
CA CYS A 141 -10.79 -6.22 -8.68
C CYS A 141 -9.92 -5.57 -7.61
N TYR A 142 -10.54 -5.22 -6.49
CA TYR A 142 -9.87 -4.81 -5.27
C TYR A 142 -10.36 -5.66 -4.10
N PHE A 143 -9.58 -5.70 -3.02
CA PHE A 143 -9.99 -6.31 -1.76
C PHE A 143 -9.38 -5.55 -0.58
N LEU A 144 -9.95 -5.76 0.59
CA LEU A 144 -9.54 -5.12 1.85
C LEU A 144 -9.09 -6.20 2.83
N LEU A 145 -8.02 -5.95 3.56
CA LEU A 145 -7.61 -6.77 4.70
C LEU A 145 -7.39 -5.87 5.91
N SER A 146 -7.93 -6.26 7.07
CA SER A 146 -7.64 -5.61 8.34
C SER A 146 -6.17 -5.80 8.75
N PHE A 147 -5.63 -4.90 9.56
CA PHE A 147 -4.31 -5.10 10.15
C PHE A 147 -4.25 -6.39 10.99
N LYS A 148 -5.35 -6.77 11.64
CA LYS A 148 -5.49 -8.06 12.32
C LYS A 148 -5.28 -9.24 11.38
N GLU A 149 -5.93 -9.24 10.22
CA GLU A 149 -5.73 -10.28 9.22
C GLU A 149 -4.29 -10.27 8.70
N LEU A 150 -3.79 -9.09 8.31
CA LEU A 150 -2.43 -8.93 7.74
C LEU A 150 -1.32 -9.40 8.70
N LEU A 151 -1.45 -9.10 9.99
CA LEU A 151 -0.48 -9.51 11.01
C LEU A 151 -0.52 -11.03 11.30
N ASN A 152 -1.63 -11.70 11.00
CA ASN A 152 -1.79 -13.14 11.20
C ASN A 152 -1.45 -13.97 9.95
N ILE A 153 -1.12 -13.34 8.83
CA ILE A 153 -0.63 -14.05 7.64
C ILE A 153 0.71 -14.72 7.97
N PRO A 154 0.90 -16.02 7.67
CA PRO A 154 2.18 -16.70 7.81
C PRO A 154 3.16 -16.26 6.72
N CYS A 155 3.62 -15.00 6.82
CA CYS A 155 4.54 -14.40 5.86
C CYS A 155 5.94 -15.04 5.95
N TRP A 156 6.65 -15.03 4.83
CA TRP A 156 8.03 -15.50 4.74
C TRP A 156 8.82 -14.59 3.79
N SER A 157 10.14 -14.72 3.79
CA SER A 157 11.00 -13.95 2.89
C SER A 157 12.02 -14.84 2.20
N GLU A 158 12.49 -14.38 1.03
CA GLU A 158 13.61 -14.99 0.31
C GLU A 158 14.54 -13.93 -0.26
N GLU A 159 15.82 -14.28 -0.40
CA GLU A 159 16.77 -13.42 -1.11
C GLU A 159 16.61 -13.59 -2.62
N ARG A 160 16.37 -12.48 -3.32
CA ARG A 160 16.39 -12.42 -4.79
C ARG A 160 17.46 -11.48 -5.28
N LYS A 161 18.18 -11.92 -6.31
CA LYS A 161 19.07 -11.06 -7.09
C LYS A 161 18.25 -10.32 -8.14
N ILE A 162 17.99 -9.04 -7.90
CA ILE A 162 17.31 -8.16 -8.84
C ILE A 162 18.36 -7.25 -9.46
N MET A 163 18.57 -7.41 -10.77
CA MET A 163 19.68 -6.76 -11.50
C MET A 163 21.04 -7.18 -10.92
N LYS A 164 21.76 -6.26 -10.26
CA LYS A 164 23.08 -6.52 -9.64
C LYS A 164 23.05 -6.46 -8.11
N ILE A 165 21.85 -6.44 -7.51
CA ILE A 165 21.66 -6.18 -6.09
C ILE A 165 20.85 -7.32 -5.51
N THR A 166 21.29 -7.83 -4.36
CA THR A 166 20.55 -8.81 -3.57
C THR A 166 19.55 -8.07 -2.70
N ARG A 167 18.31 -8.54 -2.69
CA ARG A 167 17.23 -7.98 -1.91
C ARG A 167 16.45 -9.11 -1.25
N GLU A 168 16.11 -8.93 0.02
CA GLU A 168 15.09 -9.75 0.68
C GLU A 168 13.69 -9.38 0.16
N VAL A 169 12.95 -10.33 -0.37
CA VAL A 169 11.58 -10.15 -0.88
C VAL A 169 10.61 -10.84 0.08
N TRP A 170 9.62 -10.10 0.56
CA TRP A 170 8.60 -10.61 1.47
C TRP A 170 7.37 -11.11 0.71
N HIS A 171 6.84 -12.23 1.17
CA HIS A 171 5.68 -12.93 0.62
C HIS A 171 4.59 -13.04 1.69
N PHE A 172 3.35 -12.78 1.28
CA PHE A 172 2.17 -12.83 2.13
C PHE A 172 1.10 -13.63 1.39
N PRO A 173 1.12 -14.97 1.50
CA PRO A 173 0.15 -15.82 0.84
C PRO A 173 -1.22 -15.62 1.49
N ILE A 174 -2.24 -15.37 0.66
CA ILE A 174 -3.61 -15.12 1.09
C ILE A 174 -4.60 -15.88 0.21
N PHE A 175 -5.79 -16.11 0.75
CA PHE A 175 -6.94 -16.61 0.00
C PHE A 175 -8.10 -15.63 0.14
N ILE A 176 -8.57 -15.10 -0.99
CA ILE A 176 -9.76 -14.24 -1.04
C ILE A 176 -10.87 -15.04 -1.70
N LYS A 177 -12.00 -15.24 -1.02
CA LYS A 177 -13.06 -16.19 -1.41
C LYS A 177 -13.53 -16.02 -2.86
N GLU A 178 -13.66 -14.79 -3.35
CA GLU A 178 -14.15 -14.48 -4.69
C GLU A 178 -13.04 -14.43 -5.76
N ILE A 179 -11.76 -14.47 -5.37
CA ILE A 179 -10.61 -14.33 -6.27
C ILE A 179 -9.77 -15.62 -6.35
N GLY A 180 -9.60 -16.30 -5.22
CA GLY A 180 -8.76 -17.48 -5.04
C GLY A 180 -7.47 -17.18 -4.28
N GLU A 181 -6.46 -18.03 -4.51
CA GLU A 181 -5.13 -17.87 -3.93
C GLU A 181 -4.40 -16.70 -4.59
N LEU A 182 -3.82 -15.84 -3.76
CA LEU A 182 -2.99 -14.72 -4.17
C LEU A 182 -1.76 -14.66 -3.27
N ASP A 183 -0.78 -13.87 -3.71
CA ASP A 183 0.38 -13.55 -2.91
C ASP A 183 0.63 -12.04 -2.99
N ILE A 184 0.78 -11.38 -1.84
CA ILE A 184 1.23 -9.99 -1.78
C ILE A 184 2.75 -10.03 -1.67
N TRP A 185 3.45 -9.87 -2.78
CA TRP A 185 4.90 -10.07 -2.83
C TRP A 185 5.64 -8.97 -3.61
N GLY A 186 6.95 -9.12 -3.72
CA GLY A 186 7.79 -8.19 -4.48
C GLY A 186 7.78 -6.79 -3.86
N ALA A 187 7.63 -5.76 -4.68
CA ALA A 187 7.56 -4.40 -4.15
C ALA A 187 6.37 -4.18 -3.23
N THR A 188 5.19 -4.73 -3.56
CA THR A 188 3.98 -4.63 -2.73
C THR A 188 4.19 -5.30 -1.38
N GLY A 189 4.73 -6.53 -1.37
CA GLY A 189 5.03 -7.27 -0.13
C GLY A 189 6.00 -6.53 0.78
N ASN A 190 7.05 -5.93 0.23
CA ASN A 190 8.02 -5.18 1.03
C ASN A 190 7.48 -3.84 1.55
N ILE A 191 6.66 -3.13 0.76
CA ILE A 191 5.93 -1.93 1.23
C ILE A 191 4.96 -2.31 2.37
N LEU A 192 4.24 -3.42 2.22
CA LEU A 192 3.37 -3.95 3.27
C LEU A 192 4.20 -4.32 4.52
N LYS A 193 5.36 -4.95 4.35
CA LYS A 193 6.25 -5.28 5.47
C LYS A 193 6.71 -4.03 6.23
N ASP A 194 7.09 -2.96 5.53
CA ASP A 194 7.43 -1.67 6.16
C ASP A 194 6.27 -1.13 7.00
N LEU A 195 5.07 -1.09 6.42
CA LEU A 195 3.87 -0.66 7.12
C LEU A 195 3.59 -1.52 8.36
N LEU A 196 3.65 -2.85 8.24
CA LEU A 196 3.37 -3.75 9.36
C LEU A 196 4.41 -3.65 10.49
N ILE A 197 5.68 -3.36 10.18
CA ILE A 197 6.70 -3.05 11.21
C ILE A 197 6.27 -1.84 12.04
N ARG A 198 5.82 -0.76 11.37
CA ARG A 198 5.36 0.47 12.04
C ARG A 198 4.09 0.25 12.85
N ILE A 199 3.14 -0.50 12.31
CA ILE A 199 1.87 -0.83 12.96
C ILE A 199 2.10 -1.69 14.22
N ASN A 200 3.00 -2.68 14.14
CA ASN A 200 3.35 -3.55 15.27
C ASN A 200 4.05 -2.80 16.42
N HIS A 201 4.50 -1.55 16.22
CA HIS A 201 5.01 -0.71 17.30
C HIS A 201 3.90 -0.25 18.26
N PHE A 202 2.66 -0.14 17.78
CA PHE A 202 1.53 0.43 18.53
C PHE A 202 0.53 -0.60 19.08
N ILE A 203 0.71 -1.88 18.76
CA ILE A 203 -0.21 -2.96 19.16
C ILE A 203 0.38 -3.83 20.30
N LYS A 204 1.62 -3.55 20.73
CA LYS A 204 2.28 -4.25 21.84
C LYS A 204 1.80 -3.79 23.21
#